data_AF-A0A524HC35-F1
#
_entry.id   AF-A0A524HC35-F1
#
_cell.length_a   1.000
_cell.length_b   1.000
_cell.length_c   1.000
_cell.angle_alpha   90.00
_cell.angle_beta   90.00
_cell.angle_gamma   90.00
#
_symmetry.space_group_name_H-M   'P 1'
#
loop_
_entity.id
_entity.type
_entity.pdbx_description
1 polymer ?
#
loop_
_entity_poly.entity_id
_entity_poly.type
_entity_poly.pdbx_seq_one_letter_code
_entity_poly.pdbx_strand_id
1 'polypeptide(L)' 'MRPAMQFVDLASTFKSDITVSNGSSHADAKSIMEMTMLAATCGTKLKVKALGPDARQAIEAMRELVEVKMFGEPPPEK' A
#
# COMPACT_ATOMS: atom_id res chain seq x y z
N MET A 1 4.60 -12.27 -1.30
CA MET A 1 3.23 -12.26 -0.72
C MET A 1 3.10 -11.46 0.57
N ARG A 2 4.09 -11.47 1.47
CA ARG A 2 4.00 -10.79 2.79
C ARG A 2 3.73 -9.27 2.73
N PRO A 3 4.36 -8.49 1.82
CA PRO A 3 4.10 -7.05 1.71
C PRO A 3 2.66 -6.69 1.35
N ALA A 4 2.08 -7.40 0.37
CA ALA A 4 0.71 -7.17 -0.06
C ALA A 4 -0.31 -7.47 1.05
N MET A 5 -0.11 -8.55 1.81
CA MET A 5 -0.98 -8.86 2.96
C MET A 5 -0.90 -7.79 4.04
N GLN A 6 0.30 -7.36 4.44
CA GLN A 6 0.44 -6.29 5.44
C GLN A 6 -0.19 -4.97 4.98
N PHE A 7 -0.11 -4.65 3.69
CA PHE A 7 -0.76 -3.47 3.13
C PHE A 7 -2.29 -3.59 3.21
N VAL A 8 -2.84 -4.76 2.85
CA VAL A 8 -4.28 -5.04 2.87
C VAL A 8 -4.82 -5.06 4.30
N ASP A 9 -4.11 -5.68 5.23
CA ASP A 9 -4.49 -5.72 6.64
C ASP A 9 -4.57 -4.31 7.20
N LEU A 10 -3.57 -3.47 6.92
CA LEU A 10 -3.59 -2.07 7.32
C LEU A 10 -4.72 -1.29 6.65
N ALA A 11 -4.93 -1.46 5.34
CA ALA A 11 -5.96 -0.76 4.58
C ALA A 11 -7.36 -1.08 5.10
N SER A 12 -7.57 -2.34 5.48
CA SER A 12 -8.84 -2.85 5.99
C SER A 12 -9.22 -2.27 7.36
N THR A 13 -8.27 -1.67 8.09
CA THR A 13 -8.57 -0.97 9.36
C THR A 13 -9.27 0.39 9.16
N PHE A 14 -9.20 0.95 7.96
CA PHE A 14 -9.76 2.27 7.64
C PHE A 14 -11.12 2.16 6.96
N LYS A 15 -12.01 3.10 7.27
CA LYS A 15 -13.32 3.25 6.63
C LYS A 15 -13.22 3.85 5.22
N SER A 16 -12.14 4.58 4.92
CA SER A 16 -11.90 5.17 3.61
C SER A 16 -11.71 4.11 2.54
N ASP A 17 -12.14 4.44 1.32
CA ASP A 17 -11.74 3.74 0.11
C ASP A 17 -10.31 4.13 -0.22
N ILE A 18 -9.43 3.15 -0.36
CA ILE A 18 -8.00 3.35 -0.58
C ILE A 18 -7.60 2.65 -1.88
N THR A 19 -7.06 3.41 -2.82
CA THR A 19 -6.61 2.91 -4.12
C THR A 19 -5.11 3.14 -4.26
N VAL A 20 -4.41 2.15 -4.82
CA VAL A 20 -2.97 2.19 -5.08
C VAL A 20 -2.72 2.06 -6.58
N SER A 21 -1.76 2.80 -7.11
CA SER A 21 -1.33 2.69 -8.50
C SER A 21 0.19 2.74 -8.63
N ASN A 22 0.73 1.94 -9.54
CA ASN A 22 2.14 2.00 -9.96
C ASN A 22 2.36 2.87 -11.21
N GLY A 23 1.32 3.59 -11.66
CA GLY A 23 1.31 4.41 -12.88
C GLY A 23 0.68 3.74 -14.10
N SER A 24 0.79 2.41 -14.24
CA SER A 24 0.16 1.65 -15.32
C SER A 24 -1.13 0.95 -14.89
N SER A 25 -1.16 0.47 -13.65
CA SER A 25 -2.24 -0.34 -13.09
C SER A 25 -2.75 0.29 -11.80
N HIS A 26 -3.99 -0.02 -11.45
CA HIS A 26 -4.64 0.41 -10.21
C HIS A 26 -5.12 -0.83 -9.47
N ALA A 27 -5.09 -0.78 -8.14
CA ALA A 27 -5.54 -1.82 -7.25
C ALA A 27 -6.28 -1.21 -6.05
N ASP A 28 -7.35 -1.86 -5.62
CA ASP A 28 -7.94 -1.64 -4.31
C ASP A 28 -6.96 -2.13 -3.22
N ALA A 29 -6.59 -1.22 -2.32
CA ALA A 29 -5.69 -1.51 -1.21
C ALA A 29 -6.23 -2.59 -0.26
N LYS A 30 -7.54 -2.82 -0.23
CA LYS A 30 -8.21 -3.82 0.62
C LYS A 30 -8.38 -5.17 -0.09
N SER A 31 -8.06 -5.26 -1.38
CA SER A 31 -8.14 -6.50 -2.15
C SER A 31 -6.76 -7.15 -2.27
N ILE A 32 -6.56 -8.26 -1.55
CA ILE A 32 -5.31 -9.03 -1.64
C ILE A 32 -4.98 -9.50 -3.05
N MET A 33 -6.01 -9.82 -3.84
CA MET A 33 -5.85 -10.25 -5.21
C MET A 33 -5.31 -9.13 -6.08
N GLU A 34 -5.93 -7.94 -6.03
CA GLU A 34 -5.49 -6.79 -6.83
C GLU A 34 -4.12 -6.27 -6.38
N MET A 35 -3.87 -6.21 -5.07
CA MET A 35 -2.57 -5.79 -4.53
C MET A 35 -1.44 -6.74 -4.95
N THR A 36 -1.71 -8.04 -5.04
CA THR A 36 -0.73 -9.01 -5.55
C THR A 36 -0.50 -8.84 -7.06
N MET A 37 -1.56 -8.53 -7.81
CA MET A 37 -1.49 -8.30 -9.26
C MET A 37 -0.86 -6.95 -9.65
N LEU A 38 -0.84 -5.97 -8.74
CA LEU A 38 -0.18 -4.67 -8.96
C LEU A 38 1.32 -4.84 -9.26
N ALA A 39 1.91 -5.97 -8.86
CA ALA A 39 3.28 -6.38 -9.18
C ALA A 39 4.33 -5.29 -8.91
N ALA A 40 4.09 -4.45 -7.89
CA ALA A 40 4.98 -3.38 -7.50
C ALA A 40 6.19 -3.97 -6.75
N THR A 41 7.38 -3.84 -7.33
CA THR A 41 8.65 -4.25 -6.73
C THR A 41 9.29 -3.10 -5.96
N CYS A 42 10.29 -3.39 -5.13
CA CYS A 42 11.07 -2.36 -4.45
C CYS A 42 11.63 -1.34 -5.46
N GLY A 43 11.53 -0.05 -5.13
CA GLY A 43 11.86 1.06 -6.03
C GLY A 43 10.72 1.54 -6.93
N THR A 44 9.59 0.82 -6.99
CA THR A 44 8.39 1.28 -7.70
C THR A 44 7.77 2.47 -6.97
N LYS A 45 7.52 3.56 -7.70
CA LYS A 45 6.77 4.70 -7.15
C LYS A 45 5.28 4.37 -7.12
N LEU A 46 4.72 4.31 -5.92
CA LEU A 46 3.30 4.11 -5.70
C LEU A 46 2.57 5.45 -5.53
N LYS A 47 1.43 5.59 -6.18
CA LYS A 47 0.44 6.63 -5.90
C LYS A 47 -0.67 6.02 -5.06
N VAL A 48 -0.85 6.54 -3.85
CA VAL A 48 -1.94 6.14 -2.95
C VAL A 48 -2.96 7.25 -2.90
N LYS A 49 -4.24 6.90 -3.06
CA LYS A 49 -5.38 7.81 -2.92
C LYS A 49 -6.31 7.24 -1.87
N ALA A 50 -6.77 8.08 -0.94
CA ALA A 50 -7.76 7.71 0.05
C ALA A 50 -8.94 8.68 -0.02
N LEU A 51 -10.16 8.16 0.08
CA LEU A 51 -11.40 8.94 0.12
C LEU A 51 -12.27 8.43 1.26
N GLY A 52 -12.61 9.31 2.20
CA GLY A 52 -13.43 8.96 3.34
C GLY A 52 -13.07 9.74 4.61
N PRO A 53 -13.73 9.41 5.74
CA PRO A 53 -13.64 10.18 6.97
C PRO A 53 -12.25 10.11 7.65
N ASP A 54 -11.53 9.02 7.42
CA ASP A 54 -10.18 8.75 7.95
C ASP A 54 -9.10 8.79 6.86
N ALA A 55 -9.38 9.40 5.69
CA ALA A 55 -8.51 9.36 4.52
C ALA A 55 -7.09 9.89 4.81
N ARG A 56 -6.99 10.96 5.60
CA ARG A 56 -5.70 11.52 5.99
C ARG A 56 -4.89 10.54 6.85
N GLN A 57 -5.55 9.89 7.82
CA GLN A 57 -4.90 8.91 8.70
C GLN A 57 -4.47 7.68 7.91
N ALA A 58 -5.29 7.24 6.95
CA ALA A 58 -4.97 6.16 6.04
C ALA A 58 -3.71 6.46 5.21
N ILE A 59 -3.61 7.65 4.60
CA ILE A 59 -2.43 8.03 3.81
C ILE A 59 -1.15 8.04 4.66
N GLU A 60 -1.19 8.63 5.85
CA GLU A 60 -0.01 8.68 6.73
C GLU A 60 0.43 7.28 7.17
N ALA A 61 -0.50 6.42 7.56
CA ALA A 61 -0.19 5.05 7.96
C ALA A 61 0.38 4.20 6.79
N MET A 62 -0.18 4.37 5.58
CA MET A 62 0.31 3.70 4.38
C MET A 62 1.72 4.16 4.02
N ARG A 63 1.99 5.46 4.14
CA ARG A 63 3.31 6.03 3.92
C ARG A 63 4.32 5.46 4.92
N GLU A 64 3.97 5.39 6.21
CA GLU A 64 4.83 4.82 7.25
C GLU A 64 5.15 3.33 6.96
N LEU A 65 4.15 2.55 6.52
CA LEU A 65 4.34 1.15 6.19
C LEU A 65 5.36 0.96 5.05
N VAL A 66 5.29 1.79 4.01
CA VAL A 66 6.15 1.69 2.82
C VAL A 66 7.53 2.32 3.04
N GLU A 67 7.61 3.52 3.61
CA GLU A 67 8.87 4.27 3.74
C GLU A 67 9.69 3.85 4.97
N VAL A 68 9.04 3.55 6.10
CA VAL A 68 9.73 3.32 7.38
C VAL A 68 9.82 1.84 7.69
N LYS A 69 8.71 1.12 7.62
CA LYS A 69 8.66 -0.30 8.00
C LYS A 69 9.20 -1.22 6.91
N MET A 70 9.23 -0.78 5.65
CA MET A 70 9.65 -1.58 4.48
C MET A 70 9.10 -3.01 4.50
N PHE A 71 7.85 -3.20 4.97
CA PHE A 71 7.22 -4.51 5.15
C PHE A 71 8.02 -5.53 6.00
N GLY A 72 8.92 -5.05 6.85
CA GLY A 72 9.84 -5.87 7.66
C GLY A 72 11.01 -6.44 6.87
N GLU A 73 11.31 -5.93 5.68
CA GLU A 73 12.45 -6.34 4.85
C GLU A 73 13.67 -5.43 5.11
N PRO A 74 14.89 -5.99 5.14
CA PRO A 74 16.11 -5.18 5.19
C PRO A 74 16.24 -4.33 3.92
N PRO A 75 16.78 -3.10 4.01
CA PRO A 75 16.96 -2.24 2.84
C PRO A 75 17.86 -2.94 1.81
N PRO A 76 17.59 -2.78 0.49
CA PRO A 76 18.43 -3.39 -0.54
C PRO A 76 19.87 -2.91 -0.40
N GLU A 77 20.83 -3.85 -0.34
CA GLU A 77 22.25 -3.53 -0.42
C GLU A 77 22.53 -2.84 -1.76
N LYS A 78 23.23 -1.70 -1.68
CA LYS A 78 23.61 -0.88 -2.84
C LYS A 78 24.65 -1.59 -3.72
#